data_AF-A0A815SRU7-F1
#
_entry.id   AF-A0A815SRU7-F1
#
_cell.length_a   1.000
_cell.length_b   1.000
_cell.length_c   1.000
_cell.angle_alpha   90.00
_cell.angle_beta   90.00
_cell.angle_gamma   90.00
#
_symmetry.space_group_name_H-M   'P 1'
#
loop_
_entity.id
_entity.type
_entity.pdbx_description
1 polymer ?
#
loop_
_entity_poly.entity_id
_entity_poly.type
_entity_poly.pdbx_seq_one_letter_code
_entity_poly.pdbx_strand_id
1 'polypeptide(L)'
;MLKHWKSILSLIFILGLCLLPFYFINLGQNRKLLKFFNDRDSHSNSFNYSYNYNVNSSTPTLCIITRIYGPQVSYFPVLALALLHTGLDNIRIYVTNTDSRTDIRQLKQTINFLNKLVSRRDYITFLDLGVLPPKDEFGYIMTDRALSYLYNQTNNSSSSCQYVVVTNGDNFYSQIFGTRILPHMKDGKDMIAWGFVS
;
A
#
# COMPACT_ATOMS: atom_id res chain seq x y z
N MET A 1 -2.49 18.00 -36.28
CA MET A 1 -3.16 16.70 -36.09
C MET A 1 -2.43 15.70 -35.16
N LEU A 2 -1.15 15.87 -34.81
CA LEU A 2 -0.41 14.92 -33.94
C LEU A 2 -0.60 15.08 -32.42
N LYS A 3 -1.29 16.13 -31.93
CA LYS A 3 -1.48 16.36 -30.48
C LYS A 3 -2.63 15.55 -29.85
N HIS A 4 -3.59 15.04 -30.63
CA HIS A 4 -4.71 14.25 -30.09
C HIS A 4 -4.41 12.76 -29.90
N TRP A 5 -3.38 12.22 -30.56
CA TRP A 5 -3.05 10.80 -30.47
C TRP A 5 -2.37 10.40 -29.16
N LYS A 6 -1.58 11.30 -28.55
CA LYS A 6 -0.94 11.03 -27.25
C LYS A 6 -1.95 10.93 -26.09
N SER A 7 -3.07 11.64 -26.18
CA SER A 7 -4.10 11.63 -25.13
C SER A 7 -4.96 10.36 -25.17
N ILE A 8 -5.21 9.80 -26.36
CA ILE A 8 -5.97 8.56 -26.54
C ILE A 8 -5.14 7.33 -26.09
N LEU A 9 -3.83 7.31 -26.38
CA LEU A 9 -2.93 6.24 -25.94
C LEU A 9 -2.71 6.21 -24.42
N SER A 10 -2.65 7.36 -23.74
CA SER A 10 -2.62 7.41 -22.28
C SER A 10 -3.94 6.95 -21.65
N LEU A 11 -5.09 7.25 -22.27
CA LEU A 11 -6.39 6.81 -21.78
C LEU A 11 -6.56 5.29 -21.90
N ILE A 12 -6.08 4.69 -23.00
CA ILE A 12 -6.12 3.23 -23.22
C ILE A 12 -5.17 2.49 -22.26
N PHE A 13 -4.02 3.06 -21.92
CA PHE A 13 -3.10 2.44 -20.97
C PHE A 13 -3.64 2.45 -19.53
N ILE A 14 -4.32 3.53 -19.14
CA ILE A 14 -4.95 3.66 -17.81
C ILE A 14 -6.22 2.79 -17.72
N LEU A 15 -7.07 2.76 -18.76
CA LEU A 15 -8.24 1.89 -18.81
C LEU A 15 -7.86 0.40 -18.90
N GLY A 16 -6.77 0.06 -19.57
CA GLY A 16 -6.23 -1.31 -19.61
C GLY A 16 -5.77 -1.80 -18.22
N LEU A 17 -5.11 -0.95 -17.44
CA LEU A 17 -4.68 -1.26 -16.07
C LEU A 17 -5.85 -1.33 -15.06
N CYS A 18 -6.94 -0.60 -15.29
CA CYS A 18 -8.13 -0.64 -14.42
C CYS A 18 -9.10 -1.78 -14.73
N LEU A 19 -9.12 -2.32 -15.95
CA LEU A 19 -10.04 -3.41 -16.35
C LEU A 19 -9.41 -4.81 -16.37
N LEU A 20 -8.08 -4.90 -16.37
CA LEU A 20 -7.37 -6.17 -16.21
C LEU A 20 -7.63 -6.91 -14.87
N PRO A 21 -7.95 -6.26 -13.73
CA PRO A 21 -8.31 -7.01 -12.52
C PRO A 21 -9.71 -7.64 -12.62
N PHE A 22 -10.67 -6.97 -13.27
CA PHE A 22 -12.06 -7.42 -13.28
C PHE A 22 -12.32 -8.63 -14.18
N TYR A 23 -11.55 -8.79 -15.28
CA TYR A 23 -11.65 -9.98 -16.12
C TYR A 23 -10.99 -11.23 -15.51
N PHE A 24 -10.15 -11.07 -14.48
CA PHE A 24 -9.46 -12.18 -13.81
C PHE A 24 -10.16 -12.67 -12.52
N ILE A 25 -11.17 -11.93 -12.03
CA ILE A 25 -11.87 -12.25 -10.77
C ILE A 25 -13.00 -13.27 -10.95
N ASN A 26 -13.54 -13.45 -12.15
CA ASN A 26 -14.57 -14.47 -12.40
C ASN A 26 -13.98 -15.70 -13.11
N LEU A 27 -13.87 -16.78 -12.35
CA LEU A 27 -13.73 -18.18 -12.80
C LEU A 27 -12.35 -18.59 -13.35
N GLY A 28 -11.40 -18.88 -12.46
CA GLY A 28 -10.37 -19.91 -12.72
C GLY A 28 -8.89 -19.49 -12.87
N GLN A 29 -8.53 -18.21 -12.70
CA GLN A 29 -7.17 -17.73 -12.99
C GLN A 29 -6.22 -17.50 -11.81
N ASN A 30 -6.59 -17.75 -10.55
CA ASN A 30 -5.65 -17.65 -9.42
C ASN A 30 -4.41 -18.57 -9.57
N ARG A 31 -4.52 -19.68 -10.32
CA ARG A 31 -3.35 -20.51 -10.65
C ARG A 31 -2.51 -19.94 -11.80
N LYS A 32 -3.11 -19.27 -12.79
CA LYS A 32 -2.39 -18.75 -13.97
C LYS A 32 -1.64 -17.45 -13.68
N LEU A 33 -2.17 -16.57 -12.83
CA LEU A 33 -1.43 -15.37 -12.41
C LEU A 33 -0.19 -15.75 -11.59
N LEU A 34 -0.34 -16.68 -10.63
CA LEU A 34 0.80 -17.25 -9.89
C LEU A 34 1.81 -17.96 -10.82
N LYS A 35 1.31 -18.69 -11.83
CA LYS A 35 2.17 -19.36 -12.82
C LYS A 35 2.88 -18.35 -13.73
N PHE A 36 2.25 -17.22 -14.06
CA PHE A 36 2.88 -16.13 -14.81
C PHE A 36 4.00 -15.45 -14.01
N PHE A 37 3.85 -15.34 -12.68
CA PHE A 37 4.93 -14.89 -11.80
C PHE A 37 6.05 -15.94 -11.64
N ASN A 38 5.71 -17.22 -11.54
CA ASN A 38 6.71 -18.30 -11.40
C ASN A 38 7.45 -18.63 -12.71
N ASP A 39 6.81 -18.55 -13.89
CA ASP A 39 7.45 -18.84 -15.18
C ASP A 39 8.39 -17.70 -15.63
N ARG A 40 8.20 -16.46 -15.11
CA ARG A 40 9.07 -15.31 -15.38
C ARG A 40 10.41 -15.31 -14.65
N ASP A 41 10.61 -16.17 -13.65
CA ASP A 41 11.92 -16.37 -13.01
C ASP A 41 12.96 -16.97 -13.98
N SER A 42 12.53 -17.50 -15.13
CA SER A 42 13.43 -18.11 -16.13
C SER A 42 13.96 -17.15 -17.21
N HIS A 43 13.33 -15.98 -17.41
CA HIS A 43 13.69 -15.01 -18.47
C HIS A 43 13.51 -13.57 -17.98
N SER A 44 14.19 -13.21 -16.89
CA SER A 44 14.12 -11.87 -16.31
C SER A 44 14.92 -10.86 -17.16
N ASN A 45 14.23 -10.22 -18.11
CA ASN A 45 14.55 -8.84 -18.41
C ASN A 45 14.28 -8.06 -17.12
N SER A 46 15.35 -7.71 -16.39
CA SER A 46 15.27 -6.91 -15.19
C SER A 46 14.57 -5.59 -15.54
N PHE A 47 13.33 -5.45 -15.10
CA PHE A 47 12.67 -4.15 -15.07
C PHE A 47 13.43 -3.29 -14.04
N ASN A 48 14.50 -2.65 -14.49
CA ASN A 48 15.29 -1.69 -13.71
C ASN A 48 14.52 -0.37 -13.62
N TYR A 49 13.40 -0.38 -12.90
CA TYR A 49 12.78 0.85 -12.42
C TYR A 49 13.38 1.17 -11.05
N SER A 50 14.63 1.64 -11.05
CA SER A 50 15.26 2.14 -9.81
C SER A 50 14.69 3.53 -9.53
N TYR A 51 13.71 3.61 -8.64
CA TYR A 51 13.25 4.90 -8.12
C TYR A 51 14.27 5.38 -7.11
N ASN A 52 15.09 6.36 -7.51
CA ASN A 52 16.16 6.87 -6.66
C ASN A 52 15.55 7.75 -5.57
N TYR A 53 15.39 7.17 -4.38
CA TYR A 53 14.58 7.72 -3.30
C TYR A 53 15.48 8.40 -2.25
N ASN A 54 15.61 9.73 -2.32
CA ASN A 54 16.32 10.50 -1.28
C ASN A 54 15.31 10.90 -0.17
N VAL A 55 15.36 10.20 0.96
CA VAL A 55 14.57 10.55 2.15
C VAL A 55 15.02 11.93 2.64
N ASN A 56 14.19 12.95 2.45
CA ASN A 56 14.44 14.27 3.03
C ASN A 56 14.07 14.26 4.51
N SER A 57 15.06 14.35 5.40
CA SER A 57 14.88 14.33 6.86
C SER A 57 14.00 15.47 7.40
N SER A 58 13.73 16.51 6.61
CA SER A 58 12.82 17.60 6.97
C SER A 58 11.34 17.30 6.74
N THR A 59 10.99 16.17 6.13
CA THR A 59 9.59 15.78 5.88
C THR A 59 9.05 14.89 6.98
N PRO A 60 7.90 15.22 7.59
CA PRO A 60 7.35 14.39 8.66
C PRO A 60 6.99 12.99 8.17
N THR A 61 7.26 11.98 8.98
CA THR A 61 6.94 10.57 8.66
C THR A 61 5.44 10.30 8.78
N LEU A 62 4.83 9.78 7.72
CA LEU A 62 3.45 9.28 7.73
C LEU A 62 3.45 7.75 7.76
N CYS A 63 2.88 7.19 8.83
CA CYS A 63 2.67 5.76 8.97
C CYS A 63 1.21 5.40 8.66
N ILE A 64 1.04 4.41 7.81
CA ILE A 64 -0.27 4.00 7.29
C ILE A 64 -0.55 2.58 7.79
N ILE A 65 -1.42 2.44 8.78
CA ILE A 65 -1.91 1.13 9.21
C ILE A 65 -2.96 0.67 8.21
N THR A 66 -2.66 -0.37 7.46
CA THR A 66 -3.54 -0.96 6.46
C THR A 66 -4.11 -2.27 6.98
N ARG A 67 -5.43 -2.32 7.17
CA ARG A 67 -6.18 -3.53 7.52
C ARG A 67 -6.42 -4.36 6.26
N ILE A 68 -6.05 -5.63 6.29
CA ILE A 68 -6.31 -6.57 5.20
C ILE A 68 -7.33 -7.61 5.64
N TYR A 69 -8.47 -7.62 4.94
CA TYR A 69 -9.43 -8.72 5.00
C TYR A 69 -9.16 -9.70 3.86
N GLY A 70 -9.61 -10.97 3.99
CA GLY A 70 -9.25 -12.07 3.09
C GLY A 70 -9.21 -11.73 1.58
N PRO A 71 -10.29 -11.19 0.98
CA PRO A 71 -10.32 -10.89 -0.45
C PRO A 71 -9.42 -9.69 -0.86
N GLN A 72 -9.02 -8.85 0.09
CA GLN A 72 -8.32 -7.60 -0.18
C GLN A 72 -6.83 -7.75 -0.49
N VAL A 73 -6.26 -8.95 -0.32
CA VAL A 73 -4.87 -9.22 -0.73
C VAL A 73 -4.66 -8.87 -2.21
N SER A 74 -5.70 -9.02 -3.04
CA SER A 74 -5.66 -8.67 -4.46
C SER A 74 -5.66 -7.15 -4.75
N TYR A 75 -6.27 -6.33 -3.88
CA TYR A 75 -6.33 -4.87 -4.03
C TYR A 75 -5.14 -4.15 -3.38
N PHE A 76 -4.53 -4.76 -2.36
CA PHE A 76 -3.42 -4.17 -1.61
C PHE A 76 -2.26 -3.62 -2.46
N PRO A 77 -1.80 -4.31 -3.54
CA PRO A 77 -0.77 -3.75 -4.42
C PRO A 77 -1.16 -2.40 -5.04
N VAL A 78 -2.44 -2.22 -5.38
CA VAL A 78 -2.94 -0.98 -5.99
C VAL A 78 -2.91 0.16 -4.97
N LEU A 79 -3.36 -0.09 -3.74
CA LEU A 79 -3.25 0.87 -2.63
C LEU A 79 -1.79 1.28 -2.40
N ALA A 80 -0.88 0.30 -2.25
CA ALA A 80 0.53 0.58 -2.00
C ALA A 80 1.14 1.42 -3.12
N LEU A 81 0.97 1.02 -4.38
CA LEU A 81 1.51 1.80 -5.51
C LEU A 81 0.86 3.18 -5.63
N ALA A 82 -0.45 3.32 -5.37
CA ALA A 82 -1.11 4.62 -5.36
C ALA A 82 -0.47 5.56 -4.32
N LEU A 83 -0.19 5.06 -3.11
CA LEU A 83 0.47 5.82 -2.05
C LEU A 83 1.88 6.27 -2.43
N LEU A 84 2.66 5.41 -3.11
CA LEU A 84 3.98 5.78 -3.65
C LEU A 84 3.91 6.98 -4.60
N HIS A 85 2.82 7.08 -5.37
CA HIS A 85 2.63 8.14 -6.35
C HIS A 85 1.99 9.43 -5.79
N THR A 86 1.73 9.51 -4.49
CA THR A 86 1.13 10.71 -3.87
C THR A 86 2.06 11.92 -3.77
N GLY A 87 3.36 11.73 -4.04
CA GLY A 87 4.39 12.74 -3.82
C GLY A 87 4.79 12.90 -2.36
N LEU A 88 4.27 12.04 -1.47
CA LEU A 88 4.78 11.93 -0.12
C LEU A 88 5.95 10.97 -0.08
N ASP A 89 7.00 11.53 0.47
CA ASP A 89 8.30 10.95 0.43
C ASP A 89 8.51 9.97 1.62
N ASN A 90 8.15 10.43 2.81
CA ASN A 90 8.37 9.70 4.05
C ASN A 90 7.14 8.88 4.48
N ILE A 91 6.64 8.01 3.60
CA ILE A 91 5.56 7.05 3.90
C ILE A 91 6.14 5.71 4.34
N ARG A 92 5.47 5.09 5.34
CA ARG A 92 5.63 3.69 5.72
C ARG A 92 4.27 3.02 5.87
N ILE A 93 4.08 1.86 5.27
CA ILE A 93 2.83 1.10 5.31
C ILE A 93 3.00 -0.08 6.25
N TYR A 94 2.15 -0.15 7.27
CA TYR A 94 2.09 -1.24 8.23
C TYR A 94 0.85 -2.07 7.96
N VAL A 95 1.03 -3.30 7.51
CA VAL A 95 -0.05 -4.18 7.10
C VAL A 95 -0.43 -5.08 8.26
N THR A 96 -1.69 -5.05 8.68
CA THR A 96 -2.22 -5.93 9.72
C THR A 96 -3.30 -6.84 9.13
N ASN A 97 -3.21 -8.14 9.41
CA ASN A 97 -4.27 -9.07 9.03
C ASN A 97 -5.44 -8.96 10.00
N THR A 98 -6.66 -8.86 9.47
CA THR A 98 -7.88 -8.80 10.28
C THR A 98 -8.83 -9.97 10.03
N ASP A 99 -8.45 -10.92 9.17
CA ASP A 99 -9.33 -12.01 8.74
C ASP A 99 -8.58 -13.34 8.68
N SER A 100 -9.16 -14.40 9.26
CA SER A 100 -8.56 -15.74 9.29
C SER A 100 -8.52 -16.41 7.92
N ARG A 101 -9.28 -15.89 6.96
CA ARG A 101 -9.30 -16.35 5.56
C ARG A 101 -8.17 -15.76 4.71
N THR A 102 -7.43 -14.79 5.24
CA THR A 102 -6.31 -14.17 4.52
C THR A 102 -5.19 -15.18 4.31
N ASP A 103 -4.77 -15.39 3.06
CA ASP A 103 -3.55 -16.14 2.76
C ASP A 103 -2.31 -15.31 3.15
N ILE A 104 -1.83 -15.52 4.38
CA ILE A 104 -0.67 -14.82 4.93
C ILE A 104 0.60 -15.05 4.09
N ARG A 105 0.75 -16.22 3.47
CA ARG A 105 1.91 -16.52 2.62
C ARG A 105 1.87 -15.65 1.37
N GLN A 106 0.72 -15.59 0.70
CA GLN A 106 0.53 -14.73 -0.47
C GLN A 106 0.73 -13.25 -0.10
N LEU A 107 0.20 -12.80 1.03
CA LEU A 107 0.38 -11.43 1.51
C LEU A 107 1.85 -11.09 1.73
N LYS A 108 2.61 -11.94 2.43
CA LYS A 108 4.06 -11.75 2.66
C LYS A 108 4.85 -11.73 1.35
N GLN A 109 4.51 -12.60 0.39
CA GLN A 109 5.13 -12.60 -0.94
C GLN A 109 4.85 -11.29 -1.70
N THR A 110 3.61 -10.79 -1.63
CA THR A 110 3.18 -9.53 -2.24
C THR A 110 3.95 -8.34 -1.65
N ILE A 111 4.06 -8.28 -0.32
CA ILE A 111 4.84 -7.25 0.39
C ILE A 111 6.31 -7.27 -0.05
N ASN A 112 6.93 -8.46 -0.09
CA ASN A 112 8.31 -8.60 -0.53
C ASN A 112 8.52 -8.15 -1.97
N PHE A 113 7.59 -8.49 -2.87
CA PHE A 113 7.63 -8.04 -4.25
C PHE A 113 7.56 -6.51 -4.36
N LEU A 114 6.61 -5.88 -3.66
CA LEU A 114 6.43 -4.43 -3.69
C LEU A 114 7.65 -3.68 -3.13
N ASN A 115 8.20 -4.13 -1.99
CA ASN A 115 9.41 -3.55 -1.41
C ASN A 115 10.63 -3.66 -2.35
N LYS A 116 10.77 -4.78 -3.06
CA LYS A 116 11.79 -4.93 -4.11
C LYS A 116 11.55 -3.98 -5.28
N LEU A 117 10.30 -3.87 -5.73
CA LEU A 117 9.93 -2.99 -6.85
C LEU A 117 10.25 -1.52 -6.56
N VAL A 118 10.01 -1.06 -5.33
CA VAL A 118 10.31 0.33 -4.94
C VAL A 118 11.73 0.54 -4.39
N SER A 119 12.55 -0.51 -4.36
CA SER A 119 13.92 -0.49 -3.80
C SER A 119 14.00 0.04 -2.35
N ARG A 120 12.96 -0.20 -1.53
CA ARG A 120 12.89 0.22 -0.12
C ARG A 120 12.44 -0.94 0.75
N ARG A 121 13.26 -1.30 1.75
CA ARG A 121 12.94 -2.38 2.70
C ARG A 121 11.94 -1.96 3.78
N ASP A 122 11.85 -0.67 4.06
CA ASP A 122 11.02 -0.07 5.12
C ASP A 122 9.68 0.45 4.58
N TYR A 123 9.42 0.32 3.29
CA TYR A 123 8.23 0.90 2.67
C TYR A 123 6.95 0.19 3.13
N ILE A 124 6.95 -1.14 3.13
CA ILE A 124 5.83 -1.96 3.60
C ILE A 124 6.32 -2.98 4.63
N THR A 125 5.69 -3.02 5.80
CA THR A 125 5.99 -3.96 6.88
C THR A 125 4.74 -4.74 7.25
N PHE A 126 4.82 -6.07 7.25
CA PHE A 126 3.75 -6.92 7.81
C PHE A 126 3.88 -6.97 9.34
N LEU A 127 2.79 -6.65 10.04
CA LEU A 127 2.70 -6.74 11.49
C LEU A 127 2.03 -8.05 11.89
N ASP A 128 2.82 -8.96 12.45
CA ASP A 128 2.33 -10.20 13.06
C ASP A 128 1.98 -9.92 14.53
N LEU A 129 0.72 -9.54 14.77
CA LEU A 129 0.22 -9.08 16.08
C LEU A 129 -0.50 -10.17 16.88
N GLY A 130 -0.16 -11.44 16.58
CA GLY A 130 -0.69 -12.60 17.27
C GLY A 130 -2.07 -13.05 16.76
N VAL A 131 -2.84 -13.67 17.67
CA VAL A 131 -4.09 -14.35 17.34
C VAL A 131 -5.17 -13.35 16.93
N LEU A 132 -5.85 -13.62 15.82
CA LEU A 132 -6.96 -12.81 15.34
C LEU A 132 -8.14 -12.84 16.32
N PRO A 133 -8.85 -11.71 16.51
CA PRO A 133 -10.07 -11.68 17.29
C PRO A 133 -11.19 -12.51 16.62
N PRO A 134 -12.28 -12.82 17.34
CA PRO A 134 -13.48 -13.41 16.77
C PRO A 134 -14.04 -12.58 15.59
N LYS A 135 -14.78 -13.24 14.68
CA LYS A 135 -15.22 -12.65 13.40
C LYS A 135 -16.06 -11.37 13.49
N ASP A 136 -16.64 -11.08 14.65
CA ASP A 136 -17.59 -9.97 14.83
C ASP A 136 -16.90 -8.65 15.16
N GLU A 137 -15.58 -8.67 15.30
CA GLU A 137 -14.79 -7.47 15.50
C GLU A 137 -14.21 -7.03 14.16
N PHE A 138 -14.74 -5.94 13.60
CA PHE A 138 -14.42 -5.36 12.28
C PHE A 138 -12.97 -4.85 12.13
N GLY A 139 -11.97 -5.58 12.65
CA GLY A 139 -10.55 -5.23 12.63
C GLY A 139 -10.13 -4.25 13.73
N TYR A 140 -11.02 -3.89 14.66
CA TYR A 140 -10.73 -2.89 15.70
C TYR A 140 -9.63 -3.34 16.67
N ILE A 141 -9.68 -4.56 17.21
CA ILE A 141 -8.61 -5.07 18.09
C ILE A 141 -7.26 -5.11 17.36
N MET A 142 -7.24 -5.54 16.10
CA MET A 142 -6.00 -5.57 15.33
C MET A 142 -5.46 -4.18 15.03
N THR A 143 -6.34 -3.18 14.92
CA THR A 143 -5.97 -1.76 14.79
C THR A 143 -5.35 -1.26 16.09
N ASP A 144 -5.97 -1.54 17.23
CA ASP A 144 -5.48 -1.15 18.55
C ASP A 144 -4.10 -1.76 18.86
N ARG A 145 -3.91 -3.04 18.53
CA ARG A 145 -2.59 -3.69 18.63
C ARG A 145 -1.55 -3.06 17.71
N ALA A 146 -1.94 -2.67 16.50
CA ALA A 146 -1.02 -2.02 15.56
C ALA A 146 -0.63 -0.61 16.05
N LEU A 147 -1.58 0.15 16.58
CA LEU A 147 -1.33 1.45 17.21
C LEU A 147 -0.41 1.31 18.42
N SER A 148 -0.69 0.34 19.30
CA SER A 148 0.15 0.02 20.45
C SER A 148 1.58 -0.37 20.05
N TYR A 149 1.72 -1.16 18.98
CA TYR A 149 3.03 -1.48 18.40
C TYR A 149 3.78 -0.22 17.97
N LEU A 150 3.15 0.67 17.19
CA LEU A 150 3.77 1.92 16.74
C LEU A 150 4.13 2.84 17.91
N TYR A 151 3.25 2.97 18.91
CA TYR A 151 3.51 3.76 20.11
C TYR A 151 4.75 3.26 20.86
N ASN A 152 4.87 1.94 21.04
CA ASN A 152 6.02 1.34 21.70
C ASN A 152 7.32 1.49 20.88
N GLN A 153 7.25 1.51 19.54
CA GLN A 153 8.41 1.78 18.70
C GLN A 153 8.89 3.22 18.85
N THR A 154 7.98 4.19 18.97
CA THR A 154 8.31 5.61 19.18
C THR A 154 9.09 5.86 20.47
N ASN A 155 8.81 5.10 21.53
CA ASN A 155 9.57 5.20 22.78
C ASN A 155 11.01 4.67 22.66
N ASN A 156 11.29 3.83 21.66
CA ASN A 156 12.56 3.12 21.49
C ASN A 156 13.39 3.60 20.29
N SER A 157 12.85 4.47 19.42
CA SER A 157 13.54 4.93 18.22
C SER A 157 13.17 6.36 17.85
N SER A 158 14.17 7.16 17.47
CA SER A 158 13.99 8.51 16.91
C SER A 158 13.37 8.50 15.51
N SER A 159 13.28 7.34 14.86
CA SER A 159 12.60 7.15 13.58
C SER A 159 11.08 6.91 13.78
N SER A 160 10.44 7.76 14.57
CA SER A 160 9.05 7.60 14.97
C SER A 160 8.05 8.05 13.90
N CYS A 161 6.90 7.38 13.86
CA CYS A 161 5.74 7.82 13.12
C CYS A 161 5.26 9.15 13.70
N GLN A 162 5.38 10.25 12.96
CA GLN A 162 4.89 11.56 13.41
C GLN A 162 3.39 11.69 13.15
N TYR A 163 2.92 11.12 12.05
CA TYR A 163 1.51 11.05 11.70
C TYR A 163 1.11 9.60 11.49
N VAL A 164 -0.11 9.25 11.89
CA VAL A 164 -0.68 7.92 11.68
C VAL A 164 -2.03 8.06 10.99
N VAL A 165 -2.27 7.23 9.99
CA VAL A 165 -3.59 7.04 9.39
C VAL A 165 -3.92 5.55 9.36
N VAL A 166 -5.19 5.22 9.60
CA VAL A 166 -5.71 3.85 9.52
C VAL A 166 -6.61 3.74 8.30
N THR A 167 -6.43 2.68 7.50
CA THR A 167 -7.17 2.46 6.25
C THR A 167 -7.41 0.96 6.00
N ASN A 168 -8.22 0.64 4.99
CA ASN A 168 -8.41 -0.72 4.49
C ASN A 168 -7.55 -0.98 3.25
N GLY A 169 -7.24 -2.24 2.96
CA GLY A 169 -6.45 -2.65 1.80
C GLY A 169 -7.11 -2.42 0.45
N ASP A 170 -8.40 -2.11 0.42
CA ASP A 170 -9.20 -1.81 -0.76
C ASP A 170 -9.54 -0.32 -0.90
N ASN A 171 -9.02 0.54 -0.03
CA ASN A 171 -9.13 1.99 -0.22
C ASN A 171 -8.16 2.47 -1.30
N PHE A 172 -8.50 3.58 -1.96
CA PHE A 172 -7.66 4.20 -2.98
C PHE A 172 -7.35 5.64 -2.62
N TYR A 173 -6.10 6.03 -2.86
CA TYR A 173 -5.64 7.40 -2.64
C TYR A 173 -5.38 8.07 -3.98
N SER A 174 -5.95 9.26 -4.16
CA SER A 174 -5.66 10.08 -5.34
C SER A 174 -4.20 10.57 -5.30
N GLN A 175 -3.63 10.83 -6.48
CA GLN A 175 -2.27 11.36 -6.62
C GLN A 175 -2.06 12.68 -5.85
N ILE A 176 -3.11 13.46 -5.66
CA ILE A 176 -3.04 14.75 -4.96
C ILE A 176 -3.04 14.63 -3.43
N PHE A 177 -3.32 13.44 -2.86
CA PHE A 177 -3.42 13.24 -1.41
C PHE A 177 -2.19 13.81 -0.69
N GLY A 178 -1.01 13.44 -1.15
CA GLY A 178 0.24 13.83 -0.53
C GLY A 178 0.52 15.32 -0.57
N THR A 179 0.33 15.93 -1.75
CA THR A 179 0.47 17.38 -1.94
C THR A 179 -0.48 18.19 -1.08
N ARG A 180 -1.63 17.63 -0.69
CA ARG A 180 -2.61 18.32 0.16
C ARG A 180 -2.38 18.13 1.65
N ILE A 181 -1.92 16.97 2.11
CA ILE A 181 -1.69 16.75 3.55
C ILE A 181 -0.32 17.23 4.04
N LEU A 182 0.70 17.25 3.16
CA LEU A 182 2.07 17.60 3.54
C LEU A 182 2.20 19.01 4.15
N PRO A 183 1.55 20.08 3.63
CA PRO A 183 1.63 21.41 4.24
C PRO A 183 1.12 21.39 5.69
N HIS A 184 -0.03 20.74 5.94
CA HIS A 184 -0.59 20.63 7.28
C HIS A 184 0.30 19.82 8.24
N MET A 185 0.95 18.78 7.72
CA MET A 185 1.91 18.00 8.50
C MET A 185 3.13 18.85 8.92
N LYS A 186 3.64 19.69 8.00
CA LYS A 186 4.76 20.60 8.24
C LYS A 186 4.41 21.74 9.19
N ASP A 187 3.16 22.23 9.13
CA ASP A 187 2.63 23.23 10.06
C ASP A 187 2.42 22.69 11.49
N GLY A 188 2.60 21.39 11.71
CA GLY A 188 2.46 20.76 13.02
C GLY A 188 1.01 20.65 13.49
N LYS A 189 0.05 20.45 12.57
CA LYS A 189 -1.35 20.24 12.95
C LYS A 189 -1.52 18.88 13.62
N ASP A 190 -2.13 18.85 14.80
CA ASP A 190 -2.34 17.59 15.55
C ASP A 190 -3.30 16.62 14.85
N MET A 191 -4.28 17.16 14.11
CA MET A 191 -5.29 16.38 13.38
C MET A 191 -5.54 16.97 12.00
N ILE A 192 -5.53 16.12 10.98
CA ILE A 192 -5.79 16.46 9.58
C ILE A 192 -6.97 15.62 9.10
N ALA A 193 -8.08 16.27 8.79
CA ALA A 193 -9.26 15.60 8.25
C ALA A 193 -9.22 15.57 6.72
N TRP A 194 -9.66 14.46 6.13
CA TRP A 194 -9.78 14.29 4.68
C TRP A 194 -11.13 13.68 4.34
N GLY A 195 -11.83 14.27 3.37
CA GLY A 195 -13.11 13.74 2.89
C GLY A 195 -12.90 12.45 2.11
N PHE A 196 -13.51 11.37 2.58
CA PHE A 196 -13.62 10.14 1.81
C PHE A 196 -14.77 10.28 0.82
N VAL A 197 -14.51 10.02 -0.46
CA VAL A 197 -15.55 9.98 -1.49
C VAL A 197 -15.79 8.51 -1.81
N SER A 198 -16.98 8.03 -1.44
CA SER A 198 -17.46 6.66 -1.66
C SER A 198 -18.31 6.55 -2.91
#